data_AF-A0A2V8KWM3-F1
#
_entry.id   AF-A0A2V8KWM3-F1
#
_cell.length_a   1.000
_cell.length_b   1.000
_cell.length_c   1.000
_cell.angle_alpha   90.00
_cell.angle_beta   90.00
_cell.angle_gamma   90.00
#
_symmetry.space_group_name_H-M   'P 1'
#
loop_
_entity.id
_entity.type
_entity.pdbx_description
1 polymer ?
#
loop_
_entity_poly.entity_id
_entity_poly.type
_entity_poly.pdbx_seq_one_letter_code
_entity_poly.pdbx_strand_id
1 'polypeptide(L)'
;MSNTRTTFNPHYLAYVAEFGTTNLHAFNDAGTEALRAALQLEPGQRILDLGCGTGRTVLTFTTKSRVDVIGMDWLEEMLHVARVRLNLARLAPRLVRGDAAAGLPFQAGCYDAVFTESVLSIHSADRVYAMLS
;
A
#
# COMPACT_ATOMS: atom_id res chain seq x y z
N MET A 1 -25.77 -15.01 -21.35
CA MET A 1 -25.73 -14.93 -19.88
C MET A 1 -24.63 -13.94 -19.51
N SER A 2 -25.00 -12.68 -19.25
CA SER A 2 -24.04 -11.59 -18.98
C SER A 2 -23.50 -11.72 -17.56
N ASN A 3 -22.22 -12.03 -17.44
CA ASN A 3 -21.52 -12.01 -16.17
C ASN A 3 -21.25 -10.54 -15.81
N THR A 4 -22.05 -9.99 -14.90
CA THR A 4 -21.82 -8.68 -14.28
C THR A 4 -20.56 -8.76 -13.44
N ARG A 5 -19.40 -8.61 -14.09
CA ARG A 5 -18.15 -8.25 -13.42
C ARG A 5 -18.40 -6.90 -12.77
N THR A 6 -18.41 -6.88 -11.45
CA THR A 6 -18.36 -5.66 -10.64
C THR A 6 -17.05 -4.96 -10.99
N THR A 7 -17.08 -4.08 -11.99
CA THR A 7 -15.95 -3.24 -12.34
C THR A 7 -15.74 -2.29 -11.18
N PHE A 8 -14.69 -2.54 -10.40
CA PHE A 8 -14.11 -1.54 -9.52
C PHE A 8 -13.98 -0.24 -10.33
N ASN A 9 -14.69 0.81 -9.93
CA ASN A 9 -14.67 2.09 -10.64
C ASN A 9 -13.53 2.94 -10.05
N PRO A 10 -12.38 3.06 -10.75
CA PRO A 10 -11.21 3.77 -10.23
C PRO A 10 -11.44 5.27 -10.09
N HIS A 11 -12.51 5.84 -10.68
CA HIS A 11 -12.81 7.27 -10.56
C HIS A 11 -12.96 7.71 -9.11
N TYR A 12 -13.51 6.89 -8.22
CA TYR A 12 -13.61 7.24 -6.80
C TYR A 12 -12.23 7.33 -6.13
N LEU A 13 -11.36 6.33 -6.30
CA LEU A 13 -10.04 6.37 -5.67
C LEU A 13 -9.11 7.40 -6.31
N ALA A 14 -9.17 7.57 -7.63
CA ALA A 14 -8.45 8.64 -8.31
C ALA A 14 -8.90 10.02 -7.82
N TYR A 15 -10.21 10.23 -7.66
CA TYR A 15 -10.77 11.44 -7.06
C TYR A 15 -10.30 11.61 -5.61
N VAL A 16 -10.37 10.57 -4.77
CA VAL A 16 -9.91 10.67 -3.38
C VAL A 16 -8.40 10.96 -3.28
N ALA A 17 -7.60 10.43 -4.21
CA ALA A 17 -6.18 10.74 -4.35
C ALA A 17 -5.95 12.21 -4.74
N GLU A 18 -6.72 12.76 -5.67
CA GLU A 18 -6.62 14.17 -6.09
C GLU A 18 -6.80 15.14 -4.90
N PHE A 19 -7.69 14.83 -3.96
CA PHE A 19 -7.88 15.62 -2.74
C PHE A 19 -6.79 15.38 -1.67
N GLY A 20 -5.75 14.59 -1.98
CA GLY A 20 -4.65 14.29 -1.07
C GLY A 20 -5.10 13.55 0.19
N THR A 21 -6.26 12.87 0.13
CA THR A 21 -6.90 12.31 1.33
C THR A 21 -5.96 11.35 2.01
N THR A 22 -5.69 11.63 3.28
CA THR A 22 -4.72 10.89 4.08
C THR A 22 -5.36 9.77 4.90
N ASN A 23 -6.69 9.64 4.84
CA ASN A 23 -7.54 8.82 5.71
C ASN A 23 -8.44 7.86 4.90
N LEU A 24 -7.82 7.04 4.05
CA LEU A 24 -8.52 5.97 3.33
C LEU A 24 -8.66 4.68 4.18
N HIS A 25 -8.09 4.65 5.39
CA HIS A 25 -8.17 3.52 6.31
C HIS A 25 -9.39 3.63 7.21
N ALA A 26 -10.12 2.53 7.42
CA ALA A 26 -10.94 2.42 8.62
C ALA A 26 -10.00 2.57 9.84
N PHE A 27 -10.33 3.48 10.77
CA PHE A 27 -9.57 3.78 12.00
C PHE A 27 -8.32 4.68 11.90
N ASN A 28 -8.04 5.35 10.77
CA ASN A 28 -6.95 6.34 10.62
C ASN A 28 -5.58 5.81 11.15
N ASP A 29 -4.77 6.67 11.77
CA ASP A 29 -3.44 6.34 12.32
C ASP A 29 -3.47 5.21 13.36
N ALA A 30 -4.60 4.93 14.01
CA ALA A 30 -4.69 3.86 15.00
C ALA A 30 -4.56 2.45 14.38
N GLY A 31 -5.11 2.26 13.18
CA GLY A 31 -4.96 1.00 12.43
C GLY A 31 -3.49 0.75 12.05
N THR A 32 -2.85 1.79 11.51
CA THR A 32 -1.44 1.75 11.14
C THR A 32 -0.53 1.49 12.35
N GLU A 33 -0.80 2.11 13.51
CA GLU A 33 -0.04 1.85 14.73
C GLU A 33 -0.27 0.45 15.29
N ALA A 34 -1.50 -0.06 15.24
CA ALA A 34 -1.80 -1.43 15.64
C ALA A 34 -1.05 -2.45 14.76
N LEU A 35 -1.05 -2.22 13.44
CA LEU A 35 -0.29 -3.04 12.49
C LEU A 35 1.22 -2.98 12.79
N ARG A 36 1.77 -1.77 13.01
CA ARG A 36 3.19 -1.58 13.37
C ARG A 36 3.56 -2.32 14.65
N ALA A 37 2.71 -2.25 15.67
CA ALA A 37 2.91 -2.95 16.94
C ALA A 37 2.83 -4.47 16.79
N ALA A 38 1.94 -4.97 15.94
CA ALA A 38 1.77 -6.40 15.69
C ALA A 38 2.94 -7.00 14.88
N LEU A 39 3.48 -6.27 13.91
CA LEU A 39 4.56 -6.76 13.06
C LEU A 39 5.93 -6.81 13.75
N GLN A 40 6.11 -6.06 14.85
CA GLN A 40 7.35 -6.05 15.65
C GLN A 40 8.64 -5.94 14.79
N LEU A 41 8.59 -5.08 13.77
CA LEU A 41 9.69 -4.95 12.81
C LEU A 41 10.94 -4.35 13.46
N GLU A 42 12.09 -4.84 13.02
CA GLU A 42 13.40 -4.40 13.45
C GLU A 42 13.96 -3.31 12.51
N PRO A 43 14.68 -2.30 13.03
CA PRO A 43 15.33 -1.29 12.20
C PRO A 43 16.21 -1.90 11.11
N GLY A 44 16.11 -1.36 9.90
CA GLY A 44 16.89 -1.81 8.73
C GLY A 44 16.29 -2.98 7.95
N GLN A 45 15.21 -3.60 8.42
CA GLN A 45 14.49 -4.62 7.63
C GLN A 45 13.90 -4.03 6.34
N ARG A 46 13.83 -4.86 5.31
CA ARG A 46 13.22 -4.54 4.00
C ARG A 46 11.81 -5.08 3.94
N ILE A 47 10.85 -4.19 3.72
CA ILE A 47 9.42 -4.48 3.84
C ILE A 47 8.70 -4.05 2.57
N LEU A 48 7.70 -4.83 2.15
CA LEU A 48 6.83 -4.50 1.02
C LEU A 48 5.40 -4.22 1.50
N ASP A 49 4.89 -3.04 1.17
CA ASP A 49 3.50 -2.60 1.39
C ASP A 49 2.71 -2.71 0.08
N LEU A 50 1.81 -3.69 0.00
CA LEU A 50 0.96 -3.94 -1.17
C LEU A 50 -0.33 -3.13 -1.08
N GLY A 51 -0.55 -2.26 -2.08
CA GLY A 51 -1.61 -1.27 -2.11
C GLY A 51 -1.34 -0.11 -1.15
N CYS A 52 -0.14 0.46 -1.22
CA CYS A 52 0.33 1.49 -0.30
C CYS A 52 -0.44 2.82 -0.36
N GLY A 53 -1.32 2.99 -1.35
CA GLY A 53 -2.17 4.16 -1.53
C GLY A 53 -1.36 5.46 -1.53
N THR A 54 -1.79 6.42 -0.72
CA THR A 54 -1.13 7.73 -0.59
C THR A 54 0.12 7.71 0.31
N GLY A 55 0.61 6.54 0.72
CA GLY A 55 1.90 6.37 1.40
C GLY A 55 1.91 6.77 2.88
N ARG A 56 0.76 6.74 3.57
CA ARG A 56 0.69 7.04 5.02
C ARG A 56 1.49 6.00 5.82
N THR A 57 1.24 4.72 5.56
CA THR A 57 1.87 3.59 6.22
C THR A 57 3.36 3.54 5.94
N VAL A 58 3.75 3.72 4.67
CA VAL A 58 5.15 3.88 4.24
C VAL A 58 5.86 4.96 5.06
N LEU A 59 5.26 6.15 5.19
CA LEU A 59 5.83 7.25 5.99
C LEU A 59 5.99 6.84 7.46
N THR A 60 4.93 6.30 8.06
CA THR A 60 4.93 5.92 9.48
C THR A 60 5.99 4.86 9.79
N PHE A 61 6.08 3.81 8.98
CA PHE A 61 7.02 2.72 9.18
C PHE A 61 8.46 3.17 8.94
N THR A 62 8.71 3.94 7.88
CA THR A 62 10.05 4.47 7.59
C THR A 62 10.55 5.37 8.72
N THR A 63 9.69 6.23 9.27
CA THR A 63 10.09 7.21 10.29
C THR A 63 10.12 6.66 11.72
N LYS A 64 9.12 5.86 12.11
CA LYS A 64 8.98 5.36 13.48
C LYS A 64 9.68 4.02 13.71
N SER A 65 9.63 3.11 12.75
CA SER A 65 10.27 1.78 12.85
C SER A 65 11.67 1.75 12.21
N ARG A 66 12.05 2.77 11.43
CA ARG A 66 13.36 2.86 10.76
C ARG A 66 13.64 1.67 9.82
N VAL A 67 12.58 1.17 9.19
CA VAL A 67 12.66 0.10 8.19
C VAL A 67 12.75 0.69 6.78
N ASP A 68 13.25 -0.11 5.85
CA ASP A 68 13.22 0.18 4.42
C ASP A 68 11.90 -0.32 3.82
N VAL A 69 10.96 0.61 3.58
CA VAL A 69 9.66 0.28 2.98
C VAL A 69 9.65 0.57 1.49
N ILE A 70 9.28 -0.45 0.71
CA ILE A 70 8.88 -0.31 -0.68
C ILE A 70 7.35 -0.35 -0.74
N GLY A 71 6.74 0.70 -1.29
CA GLY A 71 5.30 0.78 -1.50
C GLY A 71 4.92 0.41 -2.93
N MET A 72 3.93 -0.46 -3.10
CA MET A 72 3.39 -0.81 -4.41
C MET A 72 1.92 -0.43 -4.50
N ASP A 73 1.50 0.24 -5.57
CA ASP A 73 0.09 0.50 -5.85
C ASP A 73 -0.15 0.47 -7.36
N TRP A 74 -1.37 0.15 -7.79
CA TRP A 74 -1.72 0.05 -9.21
C TRP A 74 -2.14 1.40 -9.81
N LEU A 75 -2.64 2.32 -8.98
CA LEU A 75 -3.06 3.67 -9.37
C LEU A 75 -1.88 4.65 -9.30
N GLU A 76 -1.55 5.27 -10.42
CA GLU A 76 -0.47 6.26 -10.48
C GLU A 76 -0.80 7.51 -9.64
N GLU A 77 -2.08 7.85 -9.56
CA GLU A 77 -2.59 8.98 -8.78
C GLU A 77 -2.28 8.80 -7.28
N MET A 78 -2.41 7.58 -6.76
CA MET A 78 -2.04 7.25 -5.39
C MET A 78 -0.53 7.41 -5.17
N LEU A 79 0.28 6.86 -6.08
CA LEU A 79 1.73 6.94 -6.02
C LEU A 79 2.25 8.38 -6.15
N HIS A 80 1.57 9.22 -6.93
CA HIS A 80 1.89 10.64 -7.04
C HIS A 80 1.76 11.33 -5.67
N VAL A 81 0.63 11.15 -4.99
CA VAL A 81 0.40 11.71 -3.65
C VAL A 81 1.39 11.15 -2.63
N ALA A 82 1.65 9.83 -2.69
CA ALA A 82 2.64 9.18 -1.84
C ALA A 82 4.04 9.79 -2.02
N ARG A 83 4.44 10.04 -3.27
CA ARG A 83 5.72 10.69 -3.61
C ARG A 83 5.81 12.07 -2.95
N VAL A 84 4.77 12.89 -3.12
CA VAL A 84 4.72 14.24 -2.54
C VAL A 84 4.83 14.18 -1.02
N ARG A 85 4.06 13.31 -0.36
CA ARG A 85 4.08 13.12 1.09
C ARG A 85 5.46 12.72 1.61
N LEU A 86 6.07 11.73 0.99
CA LEU A 86 7.38 11.21 1.40
C LEU A 86 8.50 12.23 1.16
N ASN A 87 8.45 12.96 0.04
CA ASN A 87 9.39 14.04 -0.27
C ASN A 87 9.28 15.20 0.74
N LEU A 88 8.06 15.60 1.15
CA LEU A 88 7.87 16.62 2.18
C LEU A 88 8.44 16.21 3.55
N ALA A 89 8.45 14.90 3.84
CA ALA A 89 9.11 14.33 5.01
C ALA A 89 10.64 14.14 4.83
N ARG A 90 11.22 14.60 3.70
CA ARG A 90 12.64 14.45 3.34
C ARG A 90 13.10 13.00 3.22
N LEU A 91 12.20 12.10 2.84
CA LEU A 91 12.51 10.70 2.56
C LEU A 91 12.75 10.50 1.07
N ALA A 92 13.54 9.49 0.72
CA ALA A 92 13.70 9.02 -0.66
C ALA A 92 12.68 7.90 -0.94
N PRO A 93 11.56 8.18 -1.62
CA PRO A 93 10.49 7.20 -1.79
C PRO A 93 10.88 6.06 -2.74
N ARG A 94 10.70 4.81 -2.30
CA ARG A 94 10.71 3.62 -3.15
C ARG A 94 9.29 3.18 -3.44
N LEU A 95 8.74 3.67 -4.55
CA LEU A 95 7.37 3.42 -4.96
C LEU A 95 7.35 2.71 -6.32
N VAL A 96 6.54 1.66 -6.42
CA VAL A 96 6.45 0.81 -7.61
C VAL A 96 5.01 0.75 -8.07
N ARG A 97 4.77 1.00 -9.36
CA ARG A 97 3.46 0.77 -9.94
C ARG A 97 3.28 -0.68 -10.31
N GLY A 98 2.17 -1.29 -9.88
CA GLY A 98 1.74 -2.58 -10.42
C GLY A 98 0.52 -3.15 -9.70
N ASP A 99 -0.02 -4.23 -10.28
CA ASP A 99 -1.16 -4.96 -9.74
C ASP A 99 -0.67 -6.23 -9.04
N ALA A 100 -0.76 -6.26 -7.71
CA ALA A 100 -0.35 -7.41 -6.91
C ALA A 100 -1.08 -8.71 -7.29
N ALA A 101 -2.34 -8.63 -7.75
CA ALA A 101 -3.10 -9.80 -8.20
C ALA A 101 -2.66 -10.30 -9.59
N ALA A 102 -1.90 -9.51 -10.34
CA ALA A 102 -1.31 -9.90 -11.63
C ALA A 102 0.11 -10.45 -11.47
N GLY A 103 0.67 -10.44 -10.26
CA GLY A 103 2.01 -10.87 -9.93
C GLY A 103 2.89 -9.75 -9.40
N LEU A 104 3.97 -10.14 -8.72
CA LEU A 104 4.90 -9.23 -8.07
C LEU A 104 6.16 -9.05 -8.93
N PRO A 105 6.55 -7.80 -9.27
CA PRO A 105 7.76 -7.51 -10.03
C PRO A 105 9.02 -7.56 -9.15
N PHE A 106 9.07 -8.49 -8.19
CA PHE A 106 10.12 -8.59 -7.19
C PHE A 106 10.71 -10.01 -7.17
N GLN A 107 12.00 -10.09 -6.83
CA GLN A 107 12.64 -11.38 -6.62
C GLN A 107 12.05 -12.06 -5.37
N ALA A 108 11.79 -13.37 -5.45
CA ALA A 108 11.37 -14.13 -4.28
C ALA A 108 12.41 -14.07 -3.15
N GLY A 109 11.94 -14.01 -1.89
CA GLY A 109 12.78 -14.05 -0.70
C GLY A 109 13.65 -12.81 -0.46
N CYS A 110 13.33 -11.65 -1.03
CA CYS A 110 14.11 -10.42 -0.85
C CYS A 110 13.57 -9.45 0.22
N TYR A 111 12.43 -9.77 0.85
CA TYR A 111 11.78 -8.98 1.88
C TYR A 111 11.70 -9.76 3.19
N ASP A 112 11.90 -9.04 4.31
CA ASP A 112 11.75 -9.57 5.66
C ASP A 112 10.27 -9.66 6.07
N ALA A 113 9.41 -8.80 5.51
CA ALA A 113 7.96 -8.93 5.61
C ALA A 113 7.24 -8.34 4.38
N VAL A 114 6.04 -8.85 4.11
CA VAL A 114 5.10 -8.33 3.12
C VAL A 114 3.77 -8.15 3.82
N PHE A 115 3.15 -6.98 3.69
CA PHE A 115 1.85 -6.70 4.28
C PHE A 115 0.97 -5.89 3.34
N THR A 116 -0.29 -5.76 3.72
CA THR A 116 -1.26 -4.88 3.06
C THR A 116 -2.21 -4.32 4.11
N GLU A 117 -2.56 -3.04 4.00
CA GLU A 117 -3.42 -2.35 4.97
C GLU A 117 -4.64 -1.76 4.26
N SER A 118 -5.85 -2.19 4.66
CA SER A 118 -7.13 -1.68 4.11
C SER A 118 -7.34 -1.91 2.60
N VAL A 119 -6.64 -2.88 2.00
CA VAL A 119 -6.75 -3.20 0.55
C VAL A 119 -7.61 -4.44 0.29
N LEU A 120 -7.52 -5.48 1.12
CA LEU A 120 -8.18 -6.75 0.82
C LEU A 120 -9.72 -6.63 0.77
N SER A 121 -10.30 -5.70 1.52
CA SER A 121 -11.76 -5.51 1.59
C SER A 121 -12.37 -4.85 0.35
N ILE A 122 -11.56 -4.24 -0.53
CA ILE A 122 -12.02 -3.58 -1.75
C ILE A 122 -11.87 -4.45 -3.01
N HIS A 123 -11.44 -5.70 -2.84
CA HIS A 123 -11.22 -6.66 -3.93
C HIS A 123 -12.22 -7.82 -3.86
N SER A 124 -12.44 -8.49 -5.01
CA SER A 124 -13.12 -9.78 -5.05
C SER A 124 -12.26 -10.87 -4.40
N ALA A 125 -12.91 -11.93 -3.89
CA ALA A 125 -12.22 -13.06 -3.26
C ALA A 125 -11.11 -13.66 -4.16
N ASP A 126 -11.38 -13.86 -5.45
CA ASP A 126 -10.40 -14.39 -6.41
C ASP A 126 -9.13 -13.54 -6.49
N ARG A 127 -9.28 -12.21 -6.43
CA ARG A 127 -8.14 -11.29 -6.45
C ARG A 127 -7.38 -11.32 -5.14
N VAL A 128 -8.08 -11.42 -4.01
CA VAL A 128 -7.44 -11.60 -2.70
C VAL A 128 -6.61 -12.88 -2.69
N TYR A 129 -7.13 -13.99 -3.20
CA TYR A 129 -6.37 -15.24 -3.29
C TYR A 129 -5.13 -15.10 -4.18
N ALA A 130 -5.26 -14.44 -5.33
CA ALA A 130 -4.12 -14.19 -6.23
C ALA A 130 -3.03 -13.29 -5.60
N MET A 131 -3.40 -12.37 -4.70
CA MET A 131 -2.44 -11.53 -3.98
C MET A 131 -1.68 -12.28 -2.88
N LEU A 132 -2.27 -13.36 -2.34
CA LEU A 132 -1.73 -14.12 -1.20
C LEU A 132 -1.02 -15.42 -1.62
N SER A 133 -1.09 -15.79 -2.91
CA SER A 133 -0.43 -16.96 -3.50
C SER A 133 0.97 -16.63 -3.99
#